data_AF-A0A8C4NEH7-F1
#
_entry.id   AF-A0A8C4NEH7-F1
#
_cell.length_a   1.000
_cell.length_b   1.000
_cell.length_c   1.000
_cell.angle_alpha   90.00
_cell.angle_beta   90.00
_cell.angle_gamma   90.00
#
_symmetry.space_group_name_H-M   'P 1'
#
loop_
_entity.id
_entity.type
_entity.pdbx_description
1 polymer ?
#
loop_
_entity_poly.entity_id
_entity_poly.type
_entity_poly.pdbx_seq_one_letter_code
_entity_poly.pdbx_strand_id
1 'polypeptide(L)'
;MGDDPVMRETMSVIKAYVTHRLAPDMQRSFNRAAEILICLGDEVLSKHRETFGEVAEWLDPICDISKNANFVSTMATHTAREVFSPPPPPPPPPPVLIALLTMTAQEVEKRHRAIRFRFTTVDQRVDMFSCELSRVMVMRHGPWIRGRGGWVRNVHSGRVERRICWRSWTRNITSLGPMMES
;
A
#
# COMPACT_ATOMS: atom_id res chain seq x y z
N MET A 1 -16.23 -8.69 11.97
CA MET A 1 -15.55 -7.90 10.90
C MET A 1 -15.50 -8.63 9.55
N GLY A 2 -15.77 -9.94 9.45
CA GLY A 2 -15.65 -10.70 8.18
C GLY A 2 -16.70 -10.39 7.09
N ASP A 3 -17.77 -9.68 7.43
CA ASP A 3 -18.89 -9.41 6.51
C ASP A 3 -18.98 -7.96 6.00
N ASP A 4 -18.02 -7.09 6.32
CA ASP A 4 -18.02 -5.75 5.72
C ASP A 4 -17.71 -5.86 4.22
N PRO A 5 -18.66 -5.50 3.33
CA PRO A 5 -18.44 -5.60 1.88
C PRO A 5 -17.26 -4.72 1.41
N VAL A 6 -17.00 -3.60 2.09
CA VAL A 6 -15.87 -2.72 1.79
C VAL A 6 -14.54 -3.39 2.15
N MET A 7 -14.51 -4.13 3.24
CA MET A 7 -13.33 -4.90 3.65
C MET A 7 -13.01 -5.99 2.64
N ARG A 8 -14.02 -6.72 2.18
CA ARG A 8 -13.86 -7.77 1.17
C ARG A 8 -13.40 -7.21 -0.17
N GLU A 9 -14.00 -6.09 -0.62
CA GLU A 9 -13.59 -5.41 -1.85
C GLU A 9 -12.16 -4.88 -1.74
N THR A 10 -11.83 -4.20 -0.63
CA THR A 10 -10.47 -3.67 -0.37
C THR A 10 -9.45 -4.79 -0.39
N MET A 11 -9.69 -5.88 0.33
CA MET A 11 -8.78 -7.03 0.38
C MET A 11 -8.60 -7.67 -0.99
N SER A 12 -9.67 -7.81 -1.77
CA SER A 12 -9.60 -8.31 -3.14
C SER A 12 -8.73 -7.43 -4.04
N VAL A 13 -8.91 -6.09 -3.98
CA VAL A 13 -8.15 -5.13 -4.79
C VAL A 13 -6.66 -5.13 -4.39
N ILE A 14 -6.36 -5.10 -3.09
CA ILE A 14 -4.98 -5.11 -2.58
C ILE A 14 -4.30 -6.43 -2.93
N LYS A 15 -4.97 -7.57 -2.71
CA LYS A 15 -4.45 -8.90 -3.05
C LYS A 15 -4.12 -9.00 -4.53
N ALA A 16 -5.01 -8.52 -5.40
CA ALA A 16 -4.79 -8.50 -6.84
C ALA A 16 -3.57 -7.66 -7.22
N TYR A 17 -3.46 -6.45 -6.69
CA TYR A 17 -2.33 -5.55 -6.94
C TYR A 17 -0.99 -6.16 -6.50
N VAL A 18 -0.92 -6.68 -5.27
CA VAL A 18 0.31 -7.27 -4.72
C VAL A 18 0.67 -8.55 -5.47
N THR A 19 -0.32 -9.40 -5.80
CA THR A 19 -0.07 -10.61 -6.60
C THR A 19 0.52 -10.24 -7.96
N HIS A 20 -0.04 -9.25 -8.65
CA HIS A 20 0.46 -8.80 -9.95
C HIS A 20 1.92 -8.33 -9.86
N ARG A 21 2.28 -7.63 -8.77
CA ARG A 21 3.65 -7.17 -8.54
C ARG A 21 4.64 -8.32 -8.32
N LEU A 22 4.23 -9.34 -7.56
CA LEU A 22 5.11 -10.46 -7.22
C LEU A 22 5.24 -11.50 -8.33
N ALA A 23 4.21 -11.64 -9.17
CA ALA A 23 4.13 -12.62 -10.24
C ALA A 23 3.40 -12.03 -11.45
N PRO A 24 4.02 -11.09 -12.20
CA PRO A 24 3.38 -10.40 -13.32
C PRO A 24 2.96 -11.35 -14.45
N ASP A 25 3.68 -12.46 -14.62
CA ASP A 25 3.39 -13.49 -15.63
C ASP A 25 2.17 -14.36 -15.27
N MET A 26 1.71 -14.28 -14.02
CA MET A 26 0.53 -15.02 -13.58
C MET A 26 -0.72 -14.27 -14.07
N GLN A 27 -1.19 -14.61 -15.27
CA GLN A 27 -2.47 -14.13 -15.80
C GLN A 27 -3.61 -14.56 -14.86
N ARG A 28 -4.06 -13.62 -14.03
CA ARG A 28 -5.30 -13.73 -13.26
C ARG A 28 -6.27 -12.69 -13.80
N SER A 29 -7.53 -13.07 -13.94
CA SER A 29 -8.61 -12.11 -14.18
C SER A 29 -8.74 -11.23 -12.93
N PHE A 30 -8.25 -10.00 -13.00
CA PHE A 30 -8.41 -9.04 -11.92
C PHE A 30 -9.75 -8.31 -12.06
N ASN A 31 -10.31 -7.85 -10.95
CA ASN A 31 -11.45 -6.95 -11.03
C ASN A 31 -11.01 -5.60 -11.61
N ARG A 32 -11.95 -4.84 -12.17
CA ARG A 32 -11.65 -3.56 -12.85
C ARG A 32 -10.93 -2.55 -11.96
N ALA A 33 -11.23 -2.52 -10.66
CA ALA A 33 -10.55 -1.62 -9.73
C ALA A 33 -9.06 -1.95 -9.58
N ALA A 34 -8.72 -3.23 -9.49
CA ALA A 34 -7.35 -3.70 -9.42
C ALA A 34 -6.58 -3.41 -10.71
N GLU A 35 -7.17 -3.59 -11.90
CA GLU A 35 -6.52 -3.22 -13.17
C GLU A 35 -6.12 -1.74 -13.21
N ILE A 36 -7.03 -0.85 -12.80
CA ILE A 36 -6.75 0.60 -12.79
C ILE A 36 -5.68 0.91 -11.74
N LEU A 37 -5.75 0.27 -10.58
CA LEU A 37 -4.77 0.42 -9.51
C LEU A 37 -3.37 -0.03 -9.96
N ILE A 38 -3.28 -1.13 -10.71
CA ILE A 38 -2.04 -1.62 -11.33
C ILE A 38 -1.46 -0.55 -12.27
N CYS A 39 -2.25 -0.09 -13.25
CA CYS A 39 -1.78 0.92 -14.20
C CYS A 39 -1.34 2.22 -13.52
N LEU A 40 -2.09 2.69 -12.53
CA LEU A 40 -1.73 3.91 -11.79
C LEU A 40 -0.50 3.69 -10.90
N GLY A 41 -0.38 2.52 -10.28
CA GLY A 41 0.79 2.14 -9.50
C GLY A 41 2.05 2.13 -10.37
N ASP A 42 1.98 1.59 -11.59
CA ASP A 42 3.08 1.61 -12.55
C ASP A 42 3.47 3.02 -12.97
N GLU A 43 2.48 3.86 -13.26
CA GLU A 43 2.73 5.27 -13.60
C GLU A 43 3.40 6.02 -12.44
N VAL A 44 2.92 5.81 -11.21
CA VAL A 44 3.47 6.41 -9.99
C VAL A 44 4.90 5.92 -9.75
N LEU A 45 5.16 4.62 -9.85
CA LEU A 45 6.51 4.06 -9.75
C LEU A 45 7.45 4.62 -10.79
N SER A 46 7.02 4.64 -12.05
CA SER A 46 7.85 5.11 -13.15
C SER A 46 8.24 6.58 -12.96
N LYS A 47 7.35 7.40 -12.40
CA LYS A 47 7.59 8.84 -12.19
C LYS A 47 8.43 9.14 -10.95
N HIS A 48 8.33 8.31 -9.91
CA HIS A 48 8.93 8.59 -8.59
C HIS A 48 9.89 7.49 -8.14
N ARG A 49 10.52 6.80 -9.10
CA ARG A 49 11.37 5.62 -8.84
C ARG A 49 12.46 5.90 -7.82
N GLU A 50 13.14 7.03 -7.93
CA GLU A 50 14.23 7.44 -7.02
C GLU A 50 13.71 7.66 -5.61
N THR A 51 12.63 8.45 -5.46
CA THR A 51 11.95 8.67 -4.18
C THR A 51 11.51 7.37 -3.52
N PHE A 52 10.93 6.44 -4.28
CA PHE A 52 10.54 5.15 -3.73
C PHE A 52 11.76 4.30 -3.31
N GLY A 53 12.89 4.43 -4.02
CA GLY A 53 14.16 3.82 -3.62
C GLY A 53 14.65 4.35 -2.27
N GLU A 54 14.69 5.67 -2.08
CA GLU A 54 15.11 6.32 -0.83
C GLU A 54 14.23 5.90 0.35
N VAL A 55 12.90 5.86 0.15
CA VAL A 55 11.99 5.45 1.22
C VAL A 55 12.12 3.95 1.52
N ALA A 56 12.35 3.11 0.53
CA ALA A 56 12.60 1.68 0.75
C ALA A 56 13.92 1.43 1.52
N GLU A 57 14.97 2.21 1.24
CA GLU A 57 16.22 2.17 2.01
C GLU A 57 16.01 2.66 3.45
N TRP A 58 15.24 3.73 3.66
CA TRP A 58 14.90 4.23 4.98
C TRP A 58 14.07 3.23 5.80
N LEU A 59 13.14 2.52 5.16
CA LEU A 59 12.33 1.49 5.81
C LEU A 59 13.14 0.24 6.19
N ASP A 60 14.25 -0.02 5.51
CA ASP A 60 15.03 -1.25 5.65
C ASP A 60 15.44 -1.56 7.11
N PRO A 61 16.06 -0.61 7.87
CA PRO A 61 16.47 -0.82 9.27
C PRO A 61 15.30 -0.87 10.26
N ILE A 62 14.23 -0.09 10.05
CA ILE A 62 13.01 -0.13 10.88
C ILE A 62 12.37 -1.51 10.81
N CYS A 63 12.62 -2.20 9.70
CA CYS A 63 11.94 -3.42 9.34
C CYS A 63 12.81 -4.67 9.45
N ASP A 64 13.88 -4.69 10.23
CA ASP A 64 14.75 -5.87 10.37
C ASP A 64 13.93 -7.16 10.66
N ILE A 65 13.79 -7.97 9.61
CA ILE A 65 12.84 -9.09 9.52
C ILE A 65 13.33 -10.28 10.33
N SER A 66 14.64 -10.33 10.61
CA SER A 66 15.24 -11.44 11.36
C SER A 66 14.61 -11.59 12.74
N LYS A 67 13.94 -10.55 13.25
CA LYS A 67 13.39 -10.49 14.60
C LYS A 67 11.87 -10.37 14.70
N ASN A 68 11.14 -10.16 13.59
CA ASN A 68 9.72 -9.80 13.71
C ASN A 68 8.80 -10.53 12.70
N ALA A 69 8.13 -11.58 13.19
CA ALA A 69 7.11 -12.34 12.44
C ALA A 69 5.91 -11.47 12.00
N ASN A 70 5.73 -10.29 12.62
CA ASN A 70 4.67 -9.35 12.32
C ASN A 70 5.10 -8.21 11.37
N PHE A 71 6.25 -8.32 10.70
CA PHE A 71 6.80 -7.31 9.77
C PHE A 71 5.76 -6.65 8.87
N VAL A 72 4.94 -7.47 8.21
CA VAL A 72 3.86 -7.04 7.31
C VAL A 72 2.83 -6.16 8.02
N SER A 73 2.42 -6.54 9.23
CA SER A 73 1.46 -5.80 10.04
C SER A 73 2.08 -4.51 10.58
N THR A 74 3.33 -4.56 11.05
CA THR A 74 4.09 -3.40 11.52
C THR A 74 4.27 -2.38 10.40
N MET A 75 4.68 -2.81 9.21
CA MET A 75 4.82 -1.95 8.03
C MET A 75 3.50 -1.32 7.63
N ALA A 76 2.46 -2.13 7.40
CA ALA A 76 1.16 -1.63 6.98
C ALA A 76 0.60 -0.63 8.02
N THR A 77 0.76 -0.92 9.31
CA THR A 77 0.29 -0.07 10.41
C THR A 77 1.12 1.20 10.52
N HIS A 78 2.45 1.11 10.42
CA HIS A 78 3.36 2.24 10.57
C HIS A 78 3.24 3.19 9.38
N THR A 79 3.34 2.69 8.15
CA THR A 79 3.21 3.54 6.96
C THR A 79 1.82 4.16 6.89
N ALA A 80 0.75 3.44 7.26
CA ALA A 80 -0.56 4.05 7.37
C ALA A 80 -0.65 5.06 8.52
N ARG A 81 -0.01 4.84 9.66
CA ARG A 81 -0.03 5.81 10.77
C ARG A 81 0.66 7.11 10.38
N GLU A 82 1.85 7.02 9.81
CA GLU A 82 2.70 8.15 9.43
C GLU A 82 2.15 8.91 8.22
N VAL A 83 1.57 8.20 7.25
CA VAL A 83 0.92 8.85 6.11
C VAL A 83 -0.43 9.48 6.52
N PHE A 84 -1.06 9.04 7.63
CA PHE A 84 -2.44 9.41 7.97
C PHE A 84 -2.69 10.02 9.37
N SER A 85 -1.76 10.75 10.02
CA SER A 85 -2.04 11.42 11.33
C SER A 85 -1.25 12.76 11.55
N PRO A 86 -1.78 13.86 12.20
CA PRO A 86 -3.09 14.59 12.15
C PRO A 86 -2.96 16.11 11.73
N PRO A 87 -4.01 17.00 11.65
CA PRO A 87 -5.46 16.92 11.98
C PRO A 87 -6.39 16.94 10.72
N PRO A 88 -7.74 16.98 10.81
CA PRO A 88 -8.64 16.58 9.72
C PRO A 88 -8.88 17.68 8.68
N PRO A 89 -8.51 17.46 7.41
CA PRO A 89 -9.39 17.82 6.28
C PRO A 89 -9.29 16.76 5.15
N PRO A 90 -9.64 17.05 3.87
CA PRO A 90 -10.42 16.15 3.00
C PRO A 90 -9.79 14.76 2.78
N PRO A 91 -10.60 13.74 2.43
CA PRO A 91 -10.14 12.36 2.27
C PRO A 91 -8.88 12.26 1.39
N PRO A 92 -7.96 11.33 1.70
CA PRO A 92 -6.66 11.25 1.03
C PRO A 92 -6.85 11.16 -0.48
N PRO A 93 -6.17 12.00 -1.27
CA PRO A 93 -6.30 11.94 -2.71
C PRO A 93 -5.86 10.55 -3.16
N PRO A 94 -6.59 9.90 -4.09
CA PRO A 94 -6.33 8.53 -4.53
C PRO A 94 -4.85 8.20 -4.82
N PRO A 95 -3.99 9.12 -5.31
CA PRO A 95 -2.59 8.79 -5.56
C PRO A 95 -1.72 8.59 -4.31
N VAL A 96 -2.07 9.09 -3.11
CA VAL A 96 -1.35 8.76 -1.85
C VAL A 96 -1.55 7.29 -1.50
N LEU A 97 -2.78 6.85 -1.65
CA LEU A 97 -3.17 5.47 -1.39
C LEU A 97 -2.50 4.51 -2.38
N ILE A 98 -2.38 4.92 -3.64
CA ILE A 98 -1.65 4.16 -4.66
C ILE A 98 -0.15 4.13 -4.33
N ALA A 99 0.45 5.23 -3.91
CA ALA A 99 1.86 5.29 -3.50
C ALA A 99 2.15 4.34 -2.33
N LEU A 100 1.27 4.32 -1.33
CA LEU A 100 1.35 3.42 -0.19
C LEU A 100 1.34 1.96 -0.65
N LEU A 101 0.31 1.56 -1.38
CA LEU A 101 0.17 0.19 -1.91
C LEU A 101 1.38 -0.24 -2.72
N THR A 102 1.89 0.69 -3.52
CA THR A 102 3.04 0.52 -4.39
C THR A 102 4.32 0.27 -3.60
N MET A 103 4.65 1.13 -2.63
CA MET A 103 5.80 0.96 -1.76
C MET A 103 5.76 -0.38 -1.05
N THR A 104 4.60 -0.70 -0.49
CA THR A 104 4.51 -1.91 0.32
C THR A 104 4.61 -3.16 -0.54
N ALA A 105 4.06 -3.14 -1.76
CA ALA A 105 4.24 -4.24 -2.71
C ALA A 105 5.71 -4.43 -3.12
N GLN A 106 6.45 -3.33 -3.36
CA GLN A 106 7.88 -3.40 -3.66
C GLN A 106 8.68 -4.01 -2.50
N GLU A 107 8.35 -3.65 -1.27
CA GLU A 107 9.05 -4.16 -0.10
C GLU A 107 8.77 -5.65 0.12
N VAL A 108 7.51 -6.08 -0.09
CA VAL A 108 7.15 -7.51 -0.10
C VAL A 108 7.91 -8.25 -1.21
N GLU A 109 8.08 -7.65 -2.39
CA GLU A 109 8.81 -8.24 -3.52
C GLU A 109 10.30 -8.40 -3.24
N LYS A 110 10.97 -7.29 -2.87
CA LYS A 110 12.40 -7.25 -2.52
C LYS A 110 12.72 -8.32 -1.48
N ARG A 111 11.86 -8.44 -0.47
CA ARG A 111 12.05 -9.36 0.65
C ARG A 111 11.62 -10.78 0.32
N HIS A 112 10.62 -11.00 -0.53
CA HIS A 112 10.34 -12.32 -1.08
C HIS A 112 11.56 -12.89 -1.81
N ARG A 113 12.27 -12.07 -2.59
CA ARG A 113 13.52 -12.47 -3.27
C ARG A 113 14.65 -12.75 -2.27
N ALA A 114 14.76 -11.98 -1.20
CA ALA A 114 15.81 -12.14 -0.18
C ALA A 114 15.55 -13.33 0.77
N ILE A 115 14.28 -13.62 1.06
CA ILE A 115 13.86 -14.62 2.02
C ILE A 115 13.63 -15.97 1.32
N ARG A 116 14.61 -16.87 1.42
CA ARG A 116 14.39 -18.32 1.20
C ARG A 116 13.76 -19.01 2.42
N PHE A 117 12.78 -18.41 3.10
CA PHE A 117 12.17 -19.06 4.29
C PHE A 117 11.20 -20.17 3.86
N ARG A 118 11.38 -21.35 4.48
CA ARG A 118 10.77 -22.65 4.16
C ARG A 118 9.32 -22.88 4.61
N PHE A 119 8.60 -21.89 5.15
CA PHE A 119 7.35 -22.19 5.90
C PHE A 119 6.11 -21.39 5.52
N THR A 120 6.18 -20.42 4.61
CA THR A 120 4.98 -19.73 4.09
C THR A 120 5.07 -19.52 2.59
N THR A 121 4.02 -19.89 1.86
CA THR A 121 3.94 -19.67 0.41
C THR A 121 3.77 -18.18 0.11
N VAL A 122 4.08 -17.78 -1.14
CA VAL A 122 3.84 -16.40 -1.61
C VAL A 122 2.39 -16.01 -1.36
N ASP A 123 1.45 -16.89 -1.71
CA ASP A 123 0.02 -16.64 -1.53
C ASP A 123 -0.35 -16.38 -0.06
N GLN A 124 0.21 -17.13 0.90
CA GLN A 124 -0.06 -16.92 2.34
C GLN A 124 0.46 -15.56 2.82
N ARG A 125 1.63 -15.12 2.33
CA ARG A 125 2.18 -13.81 2.69
C ARG A 125 1.36 -12.68 2.09
N VAL A 126 0.96 -12.82 0.83
CA VAL A 126 0.05 -11.87 0.17
C VAL A 126 -1.27 -11.80 0.91
N ASP A 127 -1.81 -12.92 1.40
CA ASP A 127 -3.06 -12.95 2.15
C ASP A 127 -2.97 -12.24 3.49
N MET A 128 -1.96 -12.55 4.31
CA MET A 128 -1.72 -11.84 5.57
C MET A 128 -1.53 -10.35 5.34
N PHE A 129 -0.76 -9.98 4.31
CA PHE A 129 -0.50 -8.60 3.93
C PHE A 129 -1.76 -7.86 3.52
N SER A 130 -2.51 -8.45 2.60
CA SER A 130 -3.73 -7.85 2.07
C SER A 130 -4.77 -7.70 3.19
N CYS A 131 -4.85 -8.66 4.11
CA CYS A 131 -5.75 -8.60 5.27
C CYS A 131 -5.41 -7.40 6.18
N GLU A 132 -4.16 -7.28 6.63
CA GLU A 132 -3.77 -6.20 7.56
C GLU A 132 -3.86 -4.82 6.91
N LEU A 133 -3.38 -4.67 5.68
CA LEU A 133 -3.49 -3.38 5.00
C LEU A 133 -4.95 -3.00 4.77
N SER A 134 -5.80 -3.95 4.35
CA SER A 134 -7.24 -3.71 4.22
C SER A 134 -7.87 -3.28 5.55
N ARG A 135 -7.48 -3.94 6.65
CA ARG A 135 -7.98 -3.60 7.99
C ARG A 135 -7.69 -2.14 8.31
N VAL A 136 -6.44 -1.72 8.15
CA VAL A 136 -6.04 -0.34 8.44
C VAL A 136 -6.73 0.66 7.52
N MET A 137 -6.80 0.35 6.22
CA MET A 137 -7.44 1.22 5.24
C MET A 137 -8.94 1.36 5.47
N VAL A 138 -9.64 0.29 5.79
CA VAL A 138 -11.09 0.32 6.04
C VAL A 138 -11.40 1.00 7.37
N MET A 139 -10.60 0.77 8.42
CA MET A 139 -10.76 1.47 9.70
C MET A 139 -10.60 2.98 9.56
N ARG A 140 -9.63 3.44 8.74
CA ARG A 140 -9.35 4.87 8.57
C ARG A 140 -10.17 5.54 7.47
N HIS A 141 -10.47 4.83 6.39
CA HIS A 141 -11.04 5.40 5.15
C HIS A 141 -12.31 4.70 4.67
N GLY A 142 -12.84 3.73 5.41
CA GLY A 142 -14.09 3.04 5.08
C GLY A 142 -15.25 3.98 4.75
N PRO A 143 -15.52 5.05 5.55
CA PRO A 143 -16.55 6.04 5.22
C PRO A 143 -16.33 6.73 3.87
N TRP A 144 -15.08 7.04 3.50
CA TRP A 144 -14.75 7.65 2.20
C TRP A 144 -14.96 6.68 1.04
N ILE A 145 -14.47 5.44 1.19
CA ILE A 145 -14.63 4.39 0.17
C ILE A 145 -16.13 4.19 -0.11
N ARG A 146 -16.94 4.10 0.96
CA ARG A 146 -18.40 4.01 0.87
C ARG A 146 -19.03 5.24 0.21
N GLY A 147 -18.68 6.43 0.69
CA GLY A 147 -19.27 7.70 0.24
C GLY A 147 -19.07 8.00 -1.25
N ARG A 148 -18.02 7.45 -1.88
CA ARG A 148 -17.77 7.58 -3.32
C ARG A 148 -18.23 6.39 -4.16
N GLY A 149 -18.92 5.40 -3.56
CA GLY A 149 -19.50 4.26 -4.26
C GLY A 149 -18.50 3.15 -4.61
N GLY A 150 -17.56 2.86 -3.71
CA GLY A 150 -16.65 1.72 -3.82
C GLY A 150 -15.36 2.02 -4.59
N TRP A 151 -14.51 1.00 -4.74
CA TRP A 151 -13.15 1.19 -5.25
C TRP A 151 -13.11 1.65 -6.70
N VAL A 152 -13.95 1.10 -7.56
CA VAL A 152 -13.96 1.42 -9.00
C VAL A 152 -14.13 2.93 -9.23
N ARG A 153 -15.06 3.58 -8.52
CA ARG A 153 -15.31 5.02 -8.63
C ARG A 153 -14.20 5.84 -7.99
N ASN A 154 -13.68 5.41 -6.85
CA ASN A 154 -12.58 6.09 -6.18
C ASN A 154 -11.33 6.13 -7.06
N VAL A 155 -10.93 5.00 -7.64
CA VAL A 155 -9.72 4.92 -8.48
C VAL A 155 -9.93 5.64 -9.81
N HIS A 156 -11.13 5.57 -10.42
CA HIS A 156 -11.45 6.39 -11.61
C HIS A 156 -11.38 7.89 -11.34
N SER A 157 -11.88 8.36 -10.18
CA SER A 157 -11.83 9.78 -9.83
C SER A 157 -10.40 10.28 -9.63
N GLY A 158 -9.49 9.41 -9.17
CA GLY A 158 -8.07 9.71 -9.03
C GLY A 158 -7.33 10.03 -10.34
N ARG A 159 -7.83 9.53 -11.47
CA ARG A 159 -7.29 9.89 -12.81
C ARG A 159 -7.49 11.37 -13.15
N VAL A 160 -8.50 12.00 -12.53
CA VAL A 160 -8.91 13.39 -12.77
C VAL A 160 -8.11 14.35 -11.87
N GLU A 161 -7.80 13.96 -10.64
CA GLU A 161 -7.04 14.76 -9.67
C GLU A 161 -5.51 14.56 -9.80
N ARG A 162 -4.93 14.89 -10.96
CA ARG A 162 -3.48 14.73 -11.26
C ARG A 162 -2.53 15.70 -10.53
N ARG A 163 -2.86 16.19 -9.33
CA ARG A 163 -2.01 17.14 -8.59
C ARG A 163 -1.78 16.71 -7.15
N ILE A 164 -1.03 15.62 -6.98
CA ILE A 164 -0.25 15.44 -5.75
C ILE A 164 1.07 16.18 -5.92
N CYS A 165 1.36 17.10 -5.00
CA CYS A 165 2.71 17.66 -4.86
C CYS A 165 3.60 16.60 -4.21
N TRP A 166 4.16 15.71 -5.04
CA TRP A 166 5.00 14.59 -4.59
C TRP A 166 6.18 15.06 -3.75
N ARG A 167 6.80 16.20 -4.09
CA ARG A 167 7.86 16.80 -3.28
C ARG A 167 7.45 17.12 -1.84
N SER A 168 6.21 17.58 -1.64
CA SER A 168 5.69 17.85 -0.28
C SER A 168 5.39 16.55 0.46
N TRP A 169 4.91 15.53 -0.25
CA TRP A 169 4.63 14.23 0.32
C TRP A 169 5.91 13.50 0.73
N THR A 170 6.91 13.44 -0.15
CA THR A 170 8.22 12.86 0.15
C THR A 170 8.87 13.57 1.33
N ARG A 171 8.86 14.91 1.34
CA ARG A 171 9.40 15.70 2.45
C ARG A 171 8.70 15.37 3.77
N ASN A 172 7.38 15.24 3.77
CA ASN A 172 6.65 14.87 4.98
C ASN A 172 7.04 13.46 5.45
N ILE A 173 7.17 12.48 4.55
CA ILE A 173 7.59 11.12 4.92
C ILE A 173 9.03 11.09 5.44
N THR A 174 9.97 11.74 4.75
CA THR A 174 11.38 11.73 5.17
C THR A 174 11.64 12.61 6.40
N SER A 175 10.85 13.67 6.62
CA SER A 175 10.92 14.51 7.82
C SER A 175 10.46 13.83 9.11
N LEU A 176 9.81 12.66 9.01
CA LEU A 176 9.42 11.86 10.17
C LEU A 176 10.58 10.99 10.69
N GLY A 177 11.67 10.85 9.93
CA GLY A 177 12.86 10.08 10.32
C GLY A 177 13.52 10.51 11.64
N PRO A 178 13.76 11.82 11.89
CA PRO A 178 14.43 12.28 13.12
C PRO A 178 13.59 12.20 14.40
N MET A 179 12.26 12.00 14.31
CA MET A 179 11.39 11.95 15.50
C MET A 179 11.39 10.60 16.24
N MET A 180 12.06 9.58 15.71
CA MET A 180 12.07 8.22 16.28
C MET A 180 13.43 7.77 16.87
N GLU A 181 14.45 8.62 16.82
CA GLU A 181 15.75 8.37 17.48
C GLU A 181 15.81 8.88 18.93
N SER A 182 14.66 9.21 19.52
CA SER A 182 14.51 9.72 20.89
C SER A 182 13.82 8.73 21.82
#